data_AF-A0A075HD44-F1
#
_entry.id   AF-A0A075HD44-F1
#
_cell.length_a   1.000
_cell.length_b   1.000
_cell.length_c   1.000
_cell.angle_alpha   90.00
_cell.angle_beta   90.00
_cell.angle_gamma   90.00
#
_symmetry.space_group_name_H-M   'P 1'
#
loop_
_entity.id
_entity.type
_entity.pdbx_description
1 polymer ?
#
loop_
_entity_poly.entity_id
_entity_poly.type
_entity_poly.pdbx_seq_one_letter_code
_entity_poly.pdbx_strand_id
1 'polypeptide(L)' 'KERVRHGVKFELLPLTALEGVGRIRSRSLYQAGFIDLSKLRNATLDRITNVSKIGPALARSLKEQVRN' A
#
# COMPACT_ATOMS: atom_id res chain seq x y z
N LYS A 1 -20.09 10.54 19.89
CA LYS A 1 -20.52 9.73 18.72
C LYS A 1 -19.44 9.86 17.64
N GLU A 2 -18.31 9.21 17.87
CA GLU A 2 -17.08 9.35 17.07
C GLU A 2 -17.16 8.45 15.84
N ARG A 3 -17.74 8.98 14.77
CA ARG A 3 -17.64 8.38 13.45
C ARG A 3 -16.73 9.29 12.65
N VAL A 4 -15.74 8.71 11.95
CA VAL A 4 -15.03 9.34 10.83
C VAL A 4 -13.88 10.32 11.16
N ARG A 5 -12.94 10.00 12.06
CA ARG A 5 -11.71 10.82 12.18
C ARG A 5 -10.50 10.33 11.39
N HIS A 6 -10.47 9.07 10.99
CA HIS A 6 -9.32 8.52 10.24
C HIS A 6 -9.81 7.45 9.27
N GLY A 7 -10.44 7.84 8.15
CA GLY A 7 -10.71 6.90 7.04
C GLY A 7 -9.44 6.22 6.48
N VAL A 8 -8.29 6.61 7.03
CA VAL A 8 -6.95 6.11 6.84
C VAL A 8 -6.35 6.11 8.26
N LYS A 9 -6.40 4.99 9.01
CA LYS A 9 -5.68 4.86 10.30
C LYS A 9 -4.23 5.32 10.07
N PHE A 10 -3.60 5.95 11.06
CA PHE A 10 -2.23 6.49 11.00
C PHE A 10 -1.21 5.51 10.36
N GLU A 11 -1.48 4.22 10.46
CA GLU A 11 -0.80 3.07 9.86
C GLU A 11 -0.70 3.11 8.32
N LEU A 12 -1.58 3.82 7.62
CA LEU A 12 -1.61 3.91 6.15
C LEU A 12 -0.83 5.11 5.59
N LEU A 13 -0.46 6.08 6.43
CA LEU A 13 0.36 7.25 6.05
C LEU A 13 1.63 6.86 5.27
N PRO A 14 2.42 5.85 5.67
CA PRO A 14 3.64 5.51 4.96
C PRO A 14 3.38 4.92 3.56
N LEU A 15 2.24 4.25 3.35
CA LEU A 15 1.89 3.70 2.02
C LEU A 15 1.36 4.78 1.07
N THR A 16 0.66 5.78 1.59
CA THR A 16 0.21 6.93 0.78
C THR A 16 1.34 7.88 0.36
N ALA A 17 2.51 7.77 0.98
CA ALA A 17 3.70 8.52 0.60
C ALA A 17 4.38 7.96 -0.66
N LEU A 18 4.04 6.72 -1.06
CA LEU A 18 4.60 6.08 -2.24
C LEU A 18 4.00 6.69 -3.52
N GLU A 19 4.87 6.98 -4.48
CA GLU A 19 4.44 7.61 -5.73
C GLU A 19 3.50 6.66 -6.49
N GLY A 20 2.35 7.19 -6.92
CA GLY A 20 1.30 6.39 -7.58
C GLY A 20 0.34 5.67 -6.64
N VAL A 21 0.54 5.72 -5.30
CA VAL A 21 -0.36 5.13 -4.30
C VAL A 21 -1.19 6.20 -3.61
N GLY A 22 -2.33 6.54 -4.24
CA GLY A 22 -3.35 7.37 -3.62
C GLY A 22 -4.21 6.61 -2.59
N ARG A 23 -5.19 7.31 -2.00
CA ARG A 23 -6.11 6.79 -0.97
C ARG A 23 -6.77 5.45 -1.34
N ILE A 24 -7.20 5.30 -2.60
CA ILE A 24 -7.86 4.07 -3.09
C ILE A 24 -6.88 2.88 -3.06
N ARG A 25 -5.69 3.05 -3.64
CA ARG A 25 -4.69 1.96 -3.74
C ARG A 25 -4.07 1.64 -2.40
N SER A 26 -3.84 2.66 -1.56
CA SER A 26 -3.40 2.47 -0.18
C SER A 26 -4.42 1.64 0.61
N ARG A 27 -5.72 1.91 0.42
CA ARG A 27 -6.78 1.10 1.03
C ARG A 27 -6.78 -0.35 0.53
N SER A 28 -6.62 -0.58 -0.77
CA SER A 28 -6.49 -1.93 -1.33
C SER A 28 -5.30 -2.68 -0.77
N LEU A 29 -4.14 -2.03 -0.65
CA LEU A 29 -2.93 -2.61 -0.05
C LEU A 29 -3.17 -3.04 1.38
N TYR A 30 -3.76 -2.15 2.18
CA TYR A 30 -4.09 -2.44 3.57
C TYR A 30 -5.10 -3.57 3.71
N GLN A 31 -6.13 -3.61 2.85
CA GLN A 31 -7.09 -4.72 2.81
C GLN A 31 -6.44 -6.04 2.39
N ALA A 32 -5.40 -5.99 1.55
CA ALA A 32 -4.60 -7.15 1.18
C ALA A 32 -3.59 -7.57 2.28
N GLY A 33 -3.52 -6.85 3.41
CA GLY A 33 -2.64 -7.14 4.54
C GLY A 33 -1.28 -6.43 4.50
N PHE A 34 -1.07 -5.53 3.55
CA PHE A 34 0.11 -4.65 3.52
C PHE A 34 -0.18 -3.41 4.34
N ILE A 35 0.14 -3.48 5.63
CA ILE A 35 -0.12 -2.41 6.60
C ILE A 35 1.08 -1.47 6.80
N ASP A 36 2.29 -1.88 6.38
CA ASP A 36 3.53 -1.15 6.63
C ASP A 36 4.53 -1.37 5.47
N LEU A 37 5.51 -0.47 5.34
CA LEU A 37 6.61 -0.60 4.37
C LEU A 37 7.38 -1.90 4.57
N SER A 38 7.60 -2.35 5.81
CA SER A 38 8.28 -3.63 6.10
C SER A 38 7.52 -4.82 5.54
N LYS A 39 6.19 -4.81 5.64
CA LYS A 39 5.33 -5.86 5.06
C LYS A 39 5.39 -5.80 3.54
N LEU A 40 5.38 -4.61 2.96
CA LEU A 40 5.52 -4.42 1.52
C LEU A 40 6.92 -4.84 1.02
N ARG A 41 7.97 -4.60 1.81
CA ARG A 41 9.35 -5.02 1.55
C ARG A 41 9.52 -6.53 1.61
N ASN A 42 8.85 -7.21 2.53
CA ASN A 42 8.89 -8.67 2.64
C ASN A 42 7.91 -9.36 1.67
N ALA A 43 6.96 -8.62 1.09
CA ALA A 43 6.03 -9.14 0.11
C ALA A 43 6.75 -9.52 -1.19
N THR A 44 6.33 -10.59 -1.85
CA THR A 44 6.78 -10.89 -3.21
C THR A 44 6.08 -9.98 -4.22
N LEU A 45 6.72 -9.73 -5.36
CA LEU A 45 6.14 -8.90 -6.43
C LEU A 45 4.78 -9.42 -6.89
N ASP A 46 4.62 -10.74 -6.95
CA ASP A 46 3.36 -11.41 -7.27
C ASP A 46 2.23 -11.03 -6.31
N ARG A 47 2.48 -11.05 -4.98
CA ARG A 47 1.47 -10.68 -3.99
C ARG A 47 1.06 -9.21 -4.10
N ILE A 48 2.00 -8.33 -4.44
CA ILE A 48 1.71 -6.90 -4.65
C ILE A 48 0.89 -6.71 -5.93
N THR A 49 1.20 -7.46 -6.98
CA THR A 49 0.48 -7.43 -8.28
C THR A 49 -0.92 -8.04 -8.17
N ASN A 50 -1.11 -9.01 -7.27
CA ASN A 50 -2.42 -9.59 -6.95
C ASN A 50 -3.35 -8.63 -6.18
N VAL A 51 -2.85 -7.47 -5.72
CA VAL A 51 -3.70 -6.48 -5.05
C VAL A 51 -4.62 -5.79 -6.05
N SER A 52 -5.91 -5.77 -5.71
CA SER A 52 -6.91 -5.04 -6.50
C SER A 52 -6.50 -3.57 -6.70
N LYS A 53 -6.49 -3.12 -7.96
CA LYS A 53 -6.07 -1.77 -8.39
C LYS A 53 -4.56 -1.51 -8.40
N ILE A 54 -3.73 -2.54 -8.22
CA ILE A 54 -2.28 -2.48 -8.41
C ILE A 54 -1.90 -3.38 -9.58
N GLY A 55 -1.39 -2.75 -10.64
CA GLY A 55 -0.86 -3.47 -11.80
C GLY A 55 0.62 -3.83 -11.64
N PRO A 56 1.17 -4.65 -12.56
CA PRO A 56 2.57 -5.10 -12.51
C PRO A 56 3.58 -3.96 -12.56
N ALA A 57 3.29 -2.89 -13.31
CA ALA A 57 4.14 -1.70 -13.37
C ALA A 57 4.23 -1.00 -12.00
N LEU A 58 3.09 -0.76 -11.35
CA LEU A 58 3.05 -0.13 -10.04
C LEU A 58 3.66 -1.03 -8.97
N ALA A 59 3.39 -2.35 -9.02
CA ALA A 59 3.99 -3.30 -8.09
C ALA A 59 5.51 -3.28 -8.14
N ARG A 60 6.09 -3.16 -9.34
CA ARG A 60 7.54 -3.03 -9.54
C ARG A 60 8.06 -1.72 -8.94
N SER A 61 7.45 -0.58 -9.30
CA SER A 61 7.85 0.73 -8.74
C SER A 61 7.77 0.77 -7.22
N LEU A 62 6.72 0.19 -6.61
CA LEU A 62 6.59 0.11 -5.16
C LEU A 62 7.70 -0.73 -4.54
N LYS A 63 8.02 -1.87 -5.15
CA LYS A 63 9.08 -2.74 -4.66
C LYS A 63 10.45 -2.04 -4.73
N GLU A 64 10.69 -1.25 -5.76
CA GLU A 64 11.90 -0.45 -5.92
C GLU A 64 11.96 0.71 -4.91
N GLN A 65 10.87 1.44 -4.72
CA GLN A 65 10.78 2.54 -3.74
C GLN A 65 11.03 2.08 -2.30
N VAL A 66 10.61 0.87 -1.93
CA VAL A 66 10.80 0.32 -0.57
C VAL A 66 12.16 -0.38 -0.41
N ARG A 67 12.83 -0.70 -1.53
CA ARG A 67 14.18 -1.26 -1.53
C ARG A 67 15.25 -0.18 -1.32
N ASN A 68 14.97 1.04 -1.78
CA ASN A 68 15.82 2.22 -1.65
C ASN A 68 15.61 2.94 -0.31
#